data_AF-A0A1B9NSJ0-F1
#
_entry.id   AF-A0A1B9NSJ0-F1
#
_cell.length_a   1.000
_cell.length_b   1.000
_cell.length_c   1.000
_cell.angle_alpha   90.00
_cell.angle_beta   90.00
_cell.angle_gamma   90.00
#
_symmetry.space_group_name_H-M   'P 1'
#
loop_
_entity.id
_entity.type
_entity.pdbx_description
1 polymer ?
#
loop_
_entity_poly.entity_id
_entity_poly.type
_entity_poly.pdbx_seq_one_letter_code
_entity_poly.pdbx_strand_id
1 'polypeptide(L)'
;MQQGGKKTLPINTKYYPITEPLKDKQGDMTSWSLVINVKNNENINTHERIGFGEAHFLMETAPSYLLNKGVKIIIYEGPKQVATVEVL
;
A
#
# COMPACT_ATOMS: atom_id res chain seq x y z
N MET A 1 -12.61 -23.14 3.28
CA MET A 1 -11.18 -23.01 2.93
C MET A 1 -10.64 -21.78 3.63
N GLN A 2 -9.56 -21.87 4.40
CA GLN A 2 -8.89 -20.67 4.91
C GLN A 2 -8.25 -19.97 3.71
N GLN A 3 -8.75 -18.80 3.37
CA GLN A 3 -8.08 -17.95 2.38
C GLN A 3 -6.78 -17.47 3.02
N GLY A 4 -5.65 -17.82 2.41
CA GLY A 4 -4.34 -17.33 2.83
C GLY A 4 -4.29 -15.80 2.76
N GLY A 5 -3.50 -15.19 3.64
CA GLY A 5 -3.36 -13.74 3.76
C GLY A 5 -3.55 -13.22 5.19
N LYS A 6 -3.06 -12.01 5.48
CA LYS A 6 -3.29 -11.37 6.78
C LYS A 6 -4.76 -10.99 6.91
N LYS A 7 -5.39 -11.44 8.01
CA LYS A 7 -6.78 -11.10 8.34
C LYS A 7 -7.00 -9.63 8.70
N THR A 8 -5.92 -8.89 8.96
CA THR A 8 -5.95 -7.47 9.32
C THR A 8 -4.74 -6.76 8.74
N LEU A 9 -4.89 -5.48 8.38
CA LEU A 9 -3.74 -4.63 8.12
C LEU A 9 -3.03 -4.35 9.46
N PRO A 10 -1.70 -4.46 9.50
CA PRO A 10 -0.96 -4.16 10.71
C PRO A 10 -0.95 -2.64 10.94
N ILE A 11 -1.50 -2.21 12.08
CA ILE A 11 -1.64 -0.78 12.46
C ILE A 11 -0.42 -0.34 13.27
N ASN A 12 0.07 0.88 13.02
CA ASN A 12 1.18 1.52 13.74
C ASN A 12 2.46 0.69 13.79
N THR A 13 2.73 -0.07 12.73
CA THR A 13 3.95 -0.85 12.56
C THR A 13 4.36 -0.86 11.09
N LYS A 14 5.65 -1.11 10.84
CA LYS A 14 6.20 -1.14 9.50
C LYS A 14 5.66 -2.35 8.73
N TYR A 15 4.92 -2.08 7.67
CA TYR A 15 4.37 -3.08 6.77
C TYR A 15 5.11 -3.05 5.43
N TYR A 16 5.53 -4.20 4.94
CA TYR A 16 6.28 -4.35 3.69
C TYR A 16 5.43 -5.15 2.67
N PRO A 17 4.42 -4.53 2.06
CA PRO A 17 3.50 -5.20 1.15
C PRO A 17 4.05 -5.36 -0.27
N ILE A 18 3.38 -6.22 -1.05
CA ILE A 18 3.40 -6.15 -2.51
C ILE A 18 2.39 -5.08 -2.93
N THR A 19 2.80 -4.16 -3.81
CA THR A 19 1.94 -3.09 -4.30
C THR A 19 1.88 -3.07 -5.81
N GLU A 20 0.84 -2.44 -6.35
CA GLU A 20 0.84 -2.07 -7.76
C GLU A 20 2.01 -1.14 -8.11
N PRO A 21 2.49 -1.16 -9.37
CA PRO A 21 3.43 -0.17 -9.85
C PRO A 21 2.85 1.23 -9.75
N LEU A 22 3.70 2.21 -9.42
CA LEU A 22 3.30 3.62 -9.35
C LEU A 22 3.52 4.28 -10.71
N LYS A 23 2.55 5.10 -11.12
CA LYS A 23 2.61 5.88 -12.34
C LYS A 23 3.37 7.17 -12.11
N ASP A 24 4.40 7.43 -12.91
CA ASP A 24 5.12 8.69 -12.84
C ASP A 24 4.46 9.82 -13.66
N LYS A 25 5.14 10.97 -13.73
CA LYS A 25 4.64 12.15 -14.46
C LYS A 25 4.63 11.96 -15.97
N GLN A 26 5.48 11.09 -16.50
CA GLN A 26 5.55 10.72 -17.92
C GLN A 26 4.46 9.68 -18.27
N GLY A 27 3.95 9.01 -17.25
CA GLY A 27 2.92 7.99 -17.34
C GLY A 27 3.47 6.57 -17.32
N ASP A 28 4.77 6.41 -17.07
CA ASP A 28 5.44 5.13 -16.99
C ASP A 28 5.11 4.45 -15.66
N MET A 29 4.88 3.14 -15.73
CA MET A 29 4.53 2.32 -14.57
C MET A 29 5.79 1.64 -14.03
N THR A 30 6.23 2.03 -12.82
CA THR A 30 7.43 1.47 -12.18
C THR A 30 7.09 0.82 -10.84
N SER A 31 7.53 -0.41 -10.64
CA SER A 31 7.40 -1.10 -9.36
C SER A 31 8.43 -0.58 -8.37
N TRP A 32 7.96 -0.27 -7.16
CA TRP A 32 8.81 0.21 -6.07
C TRP A 32 8.61 -0.62 -4.82
N SER A 33 9.69 -0.87 -4.09
CA SER A 33 9.60 -1.47 -2.76
C SER A 33 9.26 -0.39 -1.73
N LEU A 34 8.12 -0.57 -1.06
CA LEU A 34 7.57 0.39 -0.10
C LEU A 34 7.54 -0.18 1.31
N VAL A 35 7.67 0.70 2.30
CA VAL A 35 7.20 0.48 3.66
C VAL A 35 6.00 1.36 3.91
N ILE A 36 4.96 0.79 4.51
CA ILE A 36 3.72 1.47 4.82
C ILE A 36 3.50 1.40 6.34
N ASN A 37 3.17 2.54 6.94
CA ASN A 37 2.76 2.64 8.34
C ASN A 37 1.28 3.02 8.37
N VAL A 38 0.42 2.01 8.43
CA VAL A 38 -1.05 2.20 8.44
C VAL A 38 -1.45 2.79 9.80
N LYS A 39 -2.09 3.97 9.80
CA LYS A 39 -2.55 4.64 11.04
C LYS A 39 -3.96 4.21 11.42
N ASN A 40 -4.82 4.02 10.43
CA ASN A 40 -6.17 3.52 10.60
C ASN A 40 -6.59 2.74 9.34
N ASN A 41 -7.62 1.91 9.48
CA ASN A 41 -8.28 1.27 8.35
C ASN A 41 -9.69 0.83 8.74
N GLU A 42 -10.52 0.67 7.72
CA GLU A 42 -11.88 0.15 7.80
C GLU A 42 -12.02 -1.03 6.85
N ASN A 43 -12.80 -2.03 7.25
CA ASN A 43 -13.14 -3.15 6.37
C ASN A 43 -14.25 -2.71 5.42
N ILE A 44 -14.00 -2.74 4.11
CA ILE A 44 -15.07 -2.57 3.11
C ILE A 44 -15.91 -3.84 3.04
N ASN A 45 -15.23 -4.99 3.09
CA ASN A 45 -15.83 -6.31 3.08
C ASN A 45 -14.93 -7.30 3.86
N THR A 46 -15.22 -8.60 3.78
CA THR A 46 -14.46 -9.65 4.47
C THR A 46 -13.00 -9.78 4.03
N HIS A 47 -12.62 -9.14 2.91
CA HIS A 47 -11.35 -9.35 2.23
C HIS A 47 -10.57 -8.06 1.96
N GLU A 48 -11.26 -6.94 1.75
CA GLU A 48 -10.68 -5.67 1.35
C GLU A 48 -10.87 -4.59 2.41
N ARG A 49 -9.86 -3.73 2.53
CA ARG A 49 -9.81 -2.62 3.48
C ARG A 49 -9.44 -1.31 2.80
N ILE A 50 -9.96 -0.20 3.31
CA ILE A 50 -9.43 1.13 3.01
C ILE A 50 -8.76 1.66 4.26
N GLY A 51 -7.56 2.20 4.14
CA GLY A 51 -6.85 2.80 5.26
C GLY A 51 -6.13 4.07 4.89
N PHE A 52 -5.62 4.75 5.91
CA PHE A 52 -4.79 5.93 5.77
C PHE A 52 -3.46 5.70 6.48
N GLY A 53 -2.36 6.16 5.89
CA GLY A 53 -1.03 5.86 6.41
C GLY A 53 0.09 6.73 5.86
N GLU A 54 1.28 6.50 6.39
CA GLU A 54 2.52 7.02 5.81
C GLU A 54 3.10 5.94 4.89
N ALA A 55 3.69 6.35 3.77
CA ALA A 55 4.41 5.46 2.87
C ALA A 55 5.80 6.01 2.60
N HIS A 56 6.79 5.12 2.55
CA HIS A 56 8.16 5.47 2.22
C HIS A 56 8.76 4.44 1.27
N PHE A 57 9.66 4.89 0.41
CA PHE A 57 10.50 4.01 -0.38
C PHE A 57 11.57 3.35 0.50
N LEU A 58 11.93 2.11 0.16
CA LEU A 58 13.13 1.47 0.71
C LEU A 58 14.42 1.92 0.01
N MET A 59 14.30 2.58 -1.14
CA MET A 59 15.43 3.08 -1.94
C MET A 59 15.60 4.58 -1.73
N GLU A 60 16.83 5.03 -1.47
CA GLU A 60 17.14 6.45 -1.21
C GLU A 60 16.93 7.33 -2.45
N THR A 61 17.18 6.79 -3.65
CA THR A 61 17.07 7.52 -4.91
C THR A 61 15.67 7.51 -5.51
N ALA A 62 14.68 6.97 -4.79
CA ALA A 62 13.32 6.87 -5.29
C ALA A 62 12.63 8.25 -5.31
N PRO A 63 11.82 8.53 -6.35
CA PRO A 63 11.17 9.83 -6.51
C PRO A 63 10.07 10.05 -5.46
N SER A 64 10.37 10.81 -4.41
CA SER A 64 9.46 11.08 -3.29
C SER A 64 8.08 11.63 -3.70
N TYR A 65 8.01 12.38 -4.81
CA TYR A 65 6.75 12.94 -5.32
C TYR A 65 5.69 11.90 -5.68
N LEU A 66 6.08 10.63 -5.90
CA LEU A 66 5.15 9.52 -6.15
C LEU A 66 4.34 9.13 -4.91
N LEU A 67 4.75 9.57 -3.71
CA LEU A 67 4.07 9.30 -2.44
C LEU A 67 3.51 10.59 -1.83
N ASN A 68 3.12 11.55 -2.66
CA ASN A 68 2.43 12.74 -2.17
C ASN A 68 1.11 12.38 -1.47
N LYS A 69 0.68 13.25 -0.55
CA LYS A 69 -0.62 13.14 0.12
C LYS A 69 -1.76 12.91 -0.88
N GLY A 70 -2.64 11.97 -0.55
CA GLY A 70 -3.79 11.58 -1.38
C GLY A 70 -3.49 10.50 -2.43
N VAL A 71 -2.22 10.11 -2.63
CA VAL A 71 -1.89 8.96 -3.46
C VAL A 71 -2.46 7.69 -2.84
N LYS A 72 -3.09 6.86 -3.66
CA LYS A 72 -3.64 5.56 -3.27
C LYS A 72 -2.67 4.44 -3.62
N ILE A 73 -2.29 3.66 -2.62
CA ILE A 73 -1.43 2.50 -2.77
C ILE A 73 -2.29 1.25 -2.65
N ILE A 74 -2.35 0.46 -3.72
CA ILE A 74 -3.09 -0.80 -3.75
C ILE A 74 -2.15 -1.92 -3.31
N ILE A 75 -2.59 -2.69 -2.31
CA ILE A 75 -1.81 -3.74 -1.65
C ILE A 75 -2.38 -5.11 -2.01
N TYR A 76 -1.47 -6.02 -2.36
CA TYR A 76 -1.78 -7.40 -2.73
C TYR A 76 -1.15 -8.40 -1.77
N GLU A 77 -1.83 -9.53 -1.60
CA GLU A 77 -1.28 -10.76 -1.05
C GLU A 77 -1.50 -11.89 -2.07
N GLY A 78 -0.41 -12.32 -2.72
CA GLY A 78 -0.52 -13.14 -3.92
C GLY A 78 -1.28 -12.39 -5.03
N PRO A 79 -2.24 -13.01 -5.74
CA PRO A 79 -3.00 -12.37 -6.81
C PRO A 79 -4.16 -11.49 -6.30
N LYS A 80 -4.38 -11.41 -4.98
CA LYS A 80 -5.58 -10.81 -4.40
C LYS A 80 -5.30 -9.43 -3.83
N GLN A 81 -6.09 -8.44 -4.23
CA GLN A 81 -6.12 -7.14 -3.57
C GLN A 81 -6.70 -7.28 -2.16
N VAL A 82 -5.98 -6.79 -1.17
CA VAL A 82 -6.39 -6.88 0.24
C VAL A 82 -6.61 -5.52 0.90
N ALA A 83 -6.04 -4.46 0.31
CA ALA A 83 -6.22 -3.11 0.81
C ALA A 83 -5.91 -2.03 -0.21
N THR A 84 -6.48 -0.85 0.03
CA THR A 84 -6.04 0.43 -0.55
C THR A 84 -5.68 1.36 0.60
N VAL A 85 -4.46 1.89 0.61
CA VAL A 85 -3.99 2.84 1.63
C VAL A 85 -3.76 4.20 0.98
N GLU A 86 -4.41 5.23 1.49
CA GLU A 86 -4.17 6.61 1.07
C GLU A 86 -3.06 7.25 1.91
N VAL A 87 -2.11 7.90 1.24
CA VAL A 87 -0.99 8.59 1.91
C VAL A 87 -1.48 9.88 2.58
N LEU A 88 -1.13 10.08 3.85
CA LEU A 88 -1.50 11.22 4.69
C LEU A 88 -0.70 12.51 4.44
#